data_AF-A0A963BIX6-F1
#
_entry.id   AF-A0A963BIX6-F1
#
_cell.length_a   1.000
_cell.length_b   1.000
_cell.length_c   1.000
_cell.angle_alpha   90.00
_cell.angle_beta   90.00
_cell.angle_gamma   90.00
#
_symmetry.space_group_name_H-M   'P 1'
#
loop_
_entity.id
_entity.type
_entity.pdbx_description
1 polymer ?
#
loop_
_entity_poly.entity_id
_entity_poly.type
_entity_poly.pdbx_seq_one_letter_code
_entity_poly.pdbx_strand_id
1 'polypeptide(L)'
;MPSVNRSALVPFSAERMYDLVNDIERYPEFLPGCTSSKVHFQDADEIRATIKLRKGGIEKSFTTHNRLQQGKMIEVRLVEGPFRHLQGFWRFQALREDACKVTLDLDFEFSGKMVSLAFGPIFHQIANTLVDSFCKRATQIYGAAS
;
A
#
# COMPACT_ATOMS: atom_id res chain seq x y z
N MET A 1 16.17 8.74 -7.48
CA MET A 1 15.37 8.19 -6.38
C MET A 1 14.82 6.85 -6.83
N PRO A 2 14.87 5.78 -6.02
CA PRO A 2 14.15 4.56 -6.33
C PRO A 2 12.66 4.83 -6.51
N SER A 3 12.09 4.33 -7.59
CA SER A 3 10.67 4.41 -7.92
C SER A 3 10.13 3.01 -8.16
N VAL A 4 8.95 2.71 -7.63
CA VAL A 4 8.20 1.48 -7.93
C VAL A 4 6.96 1.89 -8.72
N ASN A 5 6.83 1.35 -9.93
CA ASN A 5 5.61 1.42 -10.73
C ASN A 5 5.12 -0.01 -10.94
N ARG A 6 3.88 -0.28 -10.52
CA ARG A 6 3.22 -1.58 -10.68
C ARG A 6 1.77 -1.36 -11.10
N SER A 7 1.24 -2.24 -11.94
CA SER A 7 -0.18 -2.25 -12.25
C SER A 7 -0.70 -3.64 -12.55
N ALA A 8 -1.97 -3.87 -12.30
CA ALA A 8 -2.66 -5.10 -12.62
C ALA A 8 -4.06 -4.82 -13.18
N LEU A 9 -4.54 -5.68 -14.07
CA LEU A 9 -5.93 -5.75 -14.48
C LEU A 9 -6.62 -6.81 -13.64
N VAL A 10 -7.74 -6.46 -13.01
CA VAL A 10 -8.44 -7.37 -12.09
C VAL A 10 -9.93 -7.43 -12.41
N PRO A 11 -10.58 -8.60 -12.26
CA PRO A 11 -12.02 -8.77 -12.43
C PRO A 11 -12.79 -8.36 -11.16
N PHE A 12 -12.46 -7.18 -10.63
CA PHE A 12 -13.17 -6.56 -9.51
C PHE A 12 -13.40 -5.08 -9.81
N SER A 13 -14.50 -4.52 -9.30
CA SER A 13 -14.82 -3.10 -9.48
C SER A 13 -13.74 -2.20 -8.88
N ALA A 14 -13.61 -0.98 -9.41
CA ALA A 14 -12.68 0.02 -8.90
C ALA A 14 -12.95 0.34 -7.41
N GLU A 15 -14.23 0.38 -7.02
CA GLU A 15 -14.67 0.61 -5.64
C GLU A 15 -14.19 -0.51 -4.70
N ARG A 16 -14.40 -1.78 -5.05
CA ARG A 16 -13.92 -2.91 -4.24
C ARG A 16 -12.41 -2.89 -4.04
N MET A 17 -11.66 -2.58 -5.10
CA MET A 17 -10.21 -2.49 -4.99
C MET A 17 -9.75 -1.26 -4.20
N TYR A 18 -10.44 -0.13 -4.33
CA TYR A 18 -10.20 1.06 -3.53
C TYR A 18 -10.42 0.77 -2.05
N ASP A 19 -11.57 0.18 -1.69
CA ASP A 19 -11.92 -0.13 -0.30
C ASP A 19 -10.90 -1.10 0.31
N LEU A 20 -10.49 -2.10 -0.46
CA LEU A 20 -9.48 -3.07 -0.01
C LEU A 20 -8.12 -2.41 0.31
N VAL A 21 -7.69 -1.44 -0.50
CA VAL A 21 -6.47 -0.66 -0.22
C VAL A 21 -6.70 0.37 0.88
N ASN A 22 -7.92 0.89 1.03
CA ASN A 22 -8.23 1.85 2.08
C ASN A 22 -8.34 1.20 3.48
N ASP A 23 -8.57 -0.12 3.53
CA ASP A 23 -8.66 -0.91 4.76
C ASP A 23 -7.27 -1.27 5.34
N ILE A 24 -6.59 -0.23 5.84
CA ILE A 24 -5.20 -0.32 6.32
C ILE A 24 -5.07 -1.26 7.52
N GLU A 25 -6.09 -1.35 8.40
CA GLU A 25 -6.04 -2.19 9.61
C GLU A 25 -5.96 -3.69 9.29
N ARG A 26 -6.40 -4.11 8.11
CA ARG A 26 -6.34 -5.52 7.66
C ARG A 26 -5.02 -5.92 7.02
N TYR A 27 -4.10 -4.99 6.79
CA TYR A 27 -2.83 -5.28 6.13
C TYR A 27 -2.02 -6.43 6.73
N PRO A 28 -1.93 -6.62 8.07
CA PRO A 28 -1.20 -7.74 8.68
C PRO A 28 -1.76 -9.11 8.30
N GLU A 29 -3.00 -9.20 7.83
CA GLU A 29 -3.63 -10.47 7.46
C GLU A 29 -3.09 -11.02 6.14
N PHE A 30 -2.53 -10.18 5.27
CA PHE A 30 -2.17 -10.61 3.90
C PHE A 30 -0.92 -9.96 3.29
N LEU A 31 -0.44 -8.83 3.83
CA LEU A 31 0.77 -8.18 3.32
C LEU A 31 2.04 -8.88 3.83
N PRO A 32 2.95 -9.33 2.95
CA PRO A 32 4.19 -9.96 3.35
C PRO A 32 5.02 -9.06 4.27
N GLY A 33 5.41 -9.60 5.42
CA GLY A 33 6.24 -8.89 6.39
C GLY A 33 5.52 -7.77 7.15
N CYS A 34 4.23 -7.49 6.90
CA CYS A 34 3.47 -6.58 7.73
C CYS A 34 3.11 -7.26 9.06
N THR A 35 3.66 -6.76 10.17
CA THR A 35 3.42 -7.34 11.49
C THR A 35 2.33 -6.62 12.26
N SER A 36 2.10 -5.34 11.98
CA SER A 36 0.98 -4.57 12.50
C SER A 36 0.67 -3.38 11.60
N SER A 37 -0.58 -2.94 11.62
CA SER A 37 -1.01 -1.65 11.12
C SER A 37 -1.95 -1.00 12.14
N LYS A 38 -2.02 0.33 12.13
CA LYS A 38 -2.89 1.09 13.04
C LYS A 38 -3.32 2.38 12.39
N VAL A 39 -4.63 2.64 12.35
CA VAL A 39 -5.18 3.94 11.98
C VAL A 39 -5.21 4.83 13.22
N HIS A 40 -4.68 6.04 13.09
CA HIS A 40 -4.67 7.05 14.17
C HIS A 40 -5.73 8.11 13.96
N PHE A 41 -6.04 8.41 12.71
CA PHE A 41 -7.04 9.38 12.29
C PHE A 41 -7.66 8.92 10.97
N GLN A 42 -8.96 9.10 10.84
CA GLN A 42 -9.70 8.85 9.59
C GLN A 42 -10.93 9.75 9.53
N ASP A 43 -11.09 10.41 8.40
CA ASP A 43 -12.35 11.02 7.97
C ASP A 43 -12.64 10.65 6.50
N ALA A 44 -13.50 11.43 5.83
CA ALA A 44 -13.88 11.18 4.44
C ALA A 44 -12.77 11.48 3.43
N ASP A 45 -11.86 12.40 3.75
CA ASP A 45 -10.87 12.97 2.83
C ASP A 45 -9.44 12.56 3.18
N GLU A 46 -9.17 12.13 4.42
CA GLU A 46 -7.83 11.73 4.83
C GLU A 46 -7.78 10.59 5.87
N ILE A 47 -6.67 9.85 5.84
CA ILE A 47 -6.30 8.85 6.84
C ILE A 47 -4.86 9.08 7.29
N ARG A 48 -4.58 8.93 8.58
CA ARG A 48 -3.22 8.82 9.11
C ARG A 48 -3.03 7.46 9.75
N ALA A 49 -2.05 6.70 9.29
CA ALA A 49 -1.84 5.34 9.75
C ALA A 49 -0.36 4.97 9.82
N THR A 50 -0.02 4.10 10.76
CA THR A 50 1.31 3.49 10.86
C THR A 50 1.27 2.05 10.36
N ILE A 51 2.26 1.68 9.57
CA ILE A 51 2.53 0.30 9.14
C ILE A 51 3.87 -0.12 9.74
N LYS A 52 3.92 -1.33 10.28
CA LYS A 52 5.14 -1.97 10.80
C LYS A 52 5.51 -3.17 9.93
N LEU A 53 6.75 -3.18 9.48
CA LEU A 53 7.32 -4.22 8.61
C LEU A 53 8.48 -4.93 9.30
N ARG A 54 8.52 -6.27 9.19
CA ARG A 54 9.57 -7.13 9.74
C ARG A 54 10.06 -8.16 8.71
N LYS A 55 11.37 -8.35 8.63
CA LYS A 55 12.00 -9.50 7.95
C LYS A 55 13.30 -9.87 8.66
N GLY A 56 13.41 -11.14 9.07
CA GLY A 56 14.51 -11.58 9.92
C GLY A 56 14.55 -10.78 11.23
N GLY A 57 15.74 -10.32 11.64
CA GLY A 57 15.94 -9.52 12.85
C GLY A 57 15.68 -8.02 12.69
N ILE A 58 15.19 -7.55 11.54
CA ILE A 58 14.97 -6.13 11.27
C ILE A 58 13.48 -5.83 11.31
N GLU A 59 13.10 -4.87 12.15
CA GLU A 59 11.76 -4.32 12.24
C GLU A 59 11.82 -2.78 12.14
N LYS A 60 10.95 -2.22 11.30
CA LYS A 60 10.77 -0.77 11.17
C LYS A 60 9.30 -0.43 10.96
N SER A 61 8.92 0.76 11.36
CA SER A 61 7.60 1.32 11.10
C SER A 61 7.70 2.65 10.40
N PHE A 62 6.67 3.01 9.67
CA PHE A 62 6.49 4.33 9.09
C PHE A 62 5.02 4.72 9.17
N THR A 63 4.79 6.02 9.29
CA THR A 63 3.46 6.63 9.35
C THR A 63 3.25 7.43 8.08
N THR A 64 2.07 7.29 7.47
CA THR A 64 1.67 8.06 6.29
C THR A 64 0.44 8.89 6.58
N HIS A 65 0.32 10.00 5.85
CA HIS A 65 -0.88 10.79 5.68
C HIS A 65 -1.39 10.53 4.27
N ASN A 66 -2.56 9.90 4.20
CA ASN A 66 -3.19 9.53 2.96
C ASN A 66 -4.31 10.52 2.64
N ARG A 67 -4.34 11.04 1.41
CA ARG A 67 -5.46 11.86 0.92
C ARG A 67 -6.31 11.03 -0.02
N LEU A 68 -7.62 11.11 0.18
CA LEU A 68 -8.59 10.22 -0.41
C LEU A 68 -9.35 10.92 -1.53
N GLN A 69 -9.45 10.26 -2.67
CA GLN A 69 -10.46 10.55 -3.68
C GLN A 69 -11.27 9.28 -3.86
N GLN A 70 -12.42 9.22 -3.19
CA GLN A 70 -13.23 8.01 -3.02
C GLN A 70 -13.42 7.25 -4.35
N GLY A 71 -13.10 5.95 -4.32
CA GLY A 71 -13.24 5.04 -5.47
C GLY A 71 -12.27 5.28 -6.63
N LYS A 72 -11.36 6.25 -6.53
CA LYS A 72 -10.52 6.70 -7.66
C LYS A 72 -9.03 6.71 -7.35
N MET A 73 -8.63 7.28 -6.23
CA MET A 73 -7.22 7.52 -5.93
C MET A 73 -6.95 7.65 -4.43
N ILE A 74 -5.79 7.15 -4.00
CA ILE A 74 -5.24 7.38 -2.65
C ILE A 74 -3.82 7.93 -2.83
N GLU A 75 -3.60 9.17 -2.43
CA GLU A 75 -2.27 9.75 -2.35
C GLU A 75 -1.66 9.37 -1.01
N VAL A 76 -0.43 8.90 -1.00
CA VAL A 76 0.31 8.48 0.20
C VAL A 76 1.47 9.44 0.40
N ARG A 77 1.59 10.05 1.58
CA ARG A 77 2.74 10.90 1.93
C ARG A 77 3.33 10.51 3.27
N LEU A 78 4.65 10.56 3.39
CA LEU A 78 5.36 10.34 4.64
C LEU A 78 4.96 11.35 5.71
N VAL A 79 4.70 10.87 6.93
CA VAL A 79 4.69 11.68 8.14
C VAL A 79 5.98 11.44 8.92
N GLU A 80 6.34 10.18 9.15
CA GLU A 80 7.57 9.78 9.86
C GLU A 80 7.97 8.35 9.49
N GLY A 81 9.24 8.00 9.69
CA GLY A 81 9.75 6.65 9.45
C GLY A 81 11.23 6.62 9.04
N PRO A 82 11.74 5.48 8.55
CA PRO A 82 13.13 5.32 8.11
C PRO A 82 13.41 6.00 6.75
N PHE A 83 12.55 6.92 6.33
CA PHE A 83 12.60 7.58 5.03
C PHE A 83 12.88 9.07 5.22
N ARG A 84 13.68 9.65 4.32
CA ARG A 84 13.71 11.09 4.08
C ARG A 84 12.52 11.53 3.25
N HIS A 85 12.11 10.67 2.32
CA HIS A 85 10.97 10.90 1.44
C HIS A 85 10.26 9.57 1.17
N LEU A 86 8.93 9.59 1.20
CA LEU A 86 8.06 8.51 0.73
C LEU A 86 6.78 9.19 0.23
N GLN A 87 6.50 9.03 -1.06
CA GLN A 87 5.29 9.53 -1.69
C GLN A 87 4.80 8.50 -2.70
N GLY A 88 3.49 8.36 -2.83
CA GLY A 88 2.94 7.47 -3.84
C GLY A 88 1.48 7.74 -4.15
N PHE A 89 1.00 7.04 -5.16
CA PHE A 89 -0.39 7.09 -5.60
C PHE A 89 -0.87 5.69 -5.89
N TRP A 90 -1.96 5.31 -5.24
CA TRP A 90 -2.83 4.27 -5.74
C TRP A 90 -3.85 4.89 -6.70
N ARG A 91 -4.07 4.29 -7.86
CA ARG A 91 -5.12 4.70 -8.80
C ARG A 91 -5.95 3.50 -9.22
N PHE A 92 -7.27 3.70 -9.24
CA PHE A 92 -8.27 2.69 -9.57
C PHE A 92 -9.05 3.17 -10.79
N GLN A 93 -8.71 2.61 -11.95
CA GLN A 93 -9.35 2.98 -13.22
C GLN A 93 -10.37 1.91 -13.58
N ALA A 94 -11.66 2.26 -13.51
CA ALA A 94 -12.73 1.39 -14.00
C ALA A 94 -12.54 1.10 -15.50
N LEU A 95 -12.64 -0.18 -15.87
CA LEU A 95 -12.64 -0.65 -17.26
C LEU A 95 -14.03 -1.15 -17.65
N ARG A 96 -14.74 -1.73 -16.68
CA ARG A 96 -16.16 -2.10 -16.68
C ARG A 96 -16.71 -1.96 -15.26
N GLU A 97 -17.99 -2.25 -15.07
CA GLU A 97 -18.61 -2.27 -13.73
C GLU A 97 -17.90 -3.25 -12.78
N ASP A 98 -17.48 -4.40 -13.29
CA ASP A 98 -16.88 -5.51 -12.55
C ASP A 98 -15.38 -5.68 -12.80
N ALA A 99 -14.71 -4.72 -13.44
CA ALA A 99 -13.30 -4.84 -13.77
C ALA A 99 -12.59 -3.48 -13.73
N CYS A 100 -11.37 -3.46 -13.18
CA CYS A 100 -10.56 -2.25 -13.13
C CYS A 100 -9.07 -2.52 -13.36
N LYS A 101 -8.34 -1.44 -13.65
CA LYS A 101 -6.88 -1.39 -13.57
C LYS A 101 -6.49 -0.74 -12.24
N VAL A 102 -5.70 -1.45 -11.45
CA VAL A 102 -5.09 -0.92 -10.23
C VAL A 102 -3.64 -0.55 -10.54
N THR A 103 -3.22 0.67 -10.20
CA THR A 103 -1.85 1.15 -10.38
C THR A 103 -1.29 1.65 -9.05
N LEU A 104 -0.05 1.30 -8.75
CA LEU A 104 0.76 1.87 -7.67
C LEU A 104 1.98 2.55 -8.27
N ASP A 105 2.12 3.84 -7.99
CA ASP A 105 3.36 4.60 -8.13
C ASP A 105 3.89 4.91 -6.73
N LEU A 106 5.17 4.66 -6.47
CA LEU A 106 5.78 4.91 -5.17
C LEU A 106 7.23 5.36 -5.33
N ASP A 107 7.52 6.57 -4.89
CA ASP A 107 8.85 7.17 -4.84
C ASP A 107 9.33 7.25 -3.39
N PHE A 108 10.59 6.90 -3.14
CA PHE A 108 11.14 6.95 -1.79
C PHE A 108 12.64 7.21 -1.73
N GLU A 109 13.08 7.72 -0.59
CA GLU A 109 14.48 7.94 -0.23
C GLU A 109 14.65 7.59 1.24
N PHE A 110 15.62 6.72 1.59
CA PHE A 110 15.91 6.40 2.99
C PHE A 110 16.63 7.55 3.69
N SER A 111 16.46 7.67 5.01
CA SER A 111 17.09 8.74 5.81
C SER A 111 18.62 8.65 5.89
N GLY A 112 19.22 7.53 5.48
CA GLY A 112 20.67 7.38 5.40
C GLY A 112 21.11 6.04 4.82
N LYS A 113 22.41 5.93 4.48
CA LYS A 113 23.00 4.73 3.85
C LYS A 113 22.87 3.47 4.70
N MET A 114 23.09 3.56 6.01
CA MET A 114 22.99 2.41 6.92
C MET A 114 21.55 1.88 7.00
N VAL A 115 20.56 2.78 7.03
CA VAL A 115 19.14 2.42 6.99
C VAL A 115 18.80 1.77 5.65
N SER A 116 19.29 2.32 4.53
CA SER A 116 19.10 1.74 3.21
C SER A 116 19.69 0.33 3.08
N LEU A 117 20.85 0.05 3.67
CA LEU A 117 21.47 -1.28 3.62
C LEU A 117 20.70 -2.30 4.46
N ALA A 118 20.24 -1.90 5.65
CA ALA A 118 19.49 -2.77 6.55
C ALA A 118 18.05 -3.03 6.06
N PHE A 119 17.33 -1.96 5.71
CA PHE A 119 15.88 -2.01 5.43
C PHE A 119 15.53 -1.95 3.94
N GLY A 120 16.46 -1.55 3.08
CA GLY A 120 16.23 -1.46 1.64
C GLY A 120 15.73 -2.76 1.01
N PRO A 121 16.41 -3.91 1.16
CA PRO A 121 16.02 -5.14 0.48
C PRO A 121 14.61 -5.62 0.81
N ILE A 122 14.19 -5.55 2.09
CA ILE A 122 12.83 -5.91 2.50
C ILE A 122 11.81 -4.93 1.90
N PHE A 123 12.05 -3.62 2.01
CA PHE A 123 11.10 -2.62 1.54
C PHE A 123 10.92 -2.70 0.02
N HIS A 124 12.01 -2.85 -0.74
CA HIS A 124 11.93 -3.04 -2.19
C HIS A 124 11.15 -4.30 -2.55
N GLN A 125 11.38 -5.42 -1.85
CA GLN A 125 10.63 -6.64 -2.09
C GLN A 125 9.12 -6.40 -1.86
N ILE A 126 8.76 -5.84 -0.70
CA ILE A 126 7.37 -5.59 -0.33
C ILE A 126 6.70 -4.66 -1.34
N ALA A 127 7.34 -3.51 -1.64
CA ALA A 127 6.81 -2.52 -2.57
C ALA A 127 6.55 -3.12 -3.96
N ASN A 128 7.44 -4.00 -4.43
CA ASN A 128 7.29 -4.66 -5.73
C ASN A 128 6.20 -5.76 -5.75
N THR A 129 5.76 -6.25 -4.59
CA THR A 129 4.71 -7.27 -4.47
C THR A 129 3.37 -6.74 -3.99
N LEU A 130 3.27 -5.45 -3.62
CA LEU A 130 2.04 -4.87 -3.03
C LEU A 130 0.83 -5.11 -3.92
N VAL A 131 0.89 -4.72 -5.19
CA VAL A 131 -0.23 -4.90 -6.14
C VAL A 131 -0.67 -6.36 -6.21
N ASP A 132 0.27 -7.30 -6.29
CA ASP A 132 -0.04 -8.73 -6.35
C ASP A 132 -0.70 -9.23 -5.06
N SER A 133 -0.22 -8.78 -3.89
CA SER A 133 -0.82 -9.11 -2.59
C SER A 133 -2.26 -8.62 -2.49
N PHE A 134 -2.56 -7.41 -2.96
CA PHE A 134 -3.92 -6.89 -3.01
C PHE A 134 -4.80 -7.66 -4.00
N CYS A 135 -4.27 -8.02 -5.18
CA CYS A 135 -5.01 -8.84 -6.14
C CYS A 135 -5.38 -10.21 -5.54
N LYS A 136 -4.41 -10.87 -4.88
CA LYS A 136 -4.65 -12.15 -4.20
C LYS A 136 -5.69 -12.03 -3.09
N ARG A 137 -5.61 -10.95 -2.30
CA ARG A 137 -6.57 -10.71 -1.23
C ARG A 137 -7.98 -10.41 -1.76
N ALA A 138 -8.09 -9.68 -2.86
CA ALA A 138 -9.36 -9.45 -3.55
C ALA A 138 -10.00 -10.77 -4.00
N THR A 139 -9.22 -11.70 -4.57
CA THR A 139 -9.71 -13.05 -4.91
C THR A 139 -10.20 -13.81 -3.69
N GLN A 140 -9.52 -13.71 -2.55
CA GLN A 140 -9.93 -14.40 -1.32
C GLN A 140 -11.24 -13.85 -0.74
N ILE A 141 -11.46 -12.54 -0.78
CA ILE A 141 -12.65 -11.90 -0.17
C ILE A 141 -13.83 -11.89 -1.15
N TYR A 142 -13.59 -11.59 -2.44
CA TYR A 142 -14.64 -11.37 -3.43
C TYR A 142 -14.83 -12.53 -4.41
N GLY A 143 -13.83 -13.41 -4.56
CA GLY A 143 -13.86 -14.47 -5.58
C GLY A 143 -14.82 -15.64 -5.27
N ALA A 144 -15.22 -15.80 -4.01
CA ALA A 144 -16.16 -16.85 -3.59
C ALA A 144 -17.63 -16.60 -4.01
N ALA A 145 -17.93 -15.45 -4.63
CA ALA A 145 -19.28 -15.08 -5.07
C ALA A 145 -19.47 -15.18 -6.60
N SER A 146 -18.74 -16.08 -7.27
CA SER A 146 -18.86 -16.35 -8.72
C SER A 146 -19.49 -17.70 -8.97
#